data_AF-A0A6C0F766-F1
#
_entry.id   AF-A0A6C0F766-F1
#
_cell.length_a   1.000
_cell.length_b   1.000
_cell.length_c   1.000
_cell.angle_alpha   90.00
_cell.angle_beta   90.00
_cell.angle_gamma   90.00
#
_symmetry.space_group_name_H-M   'P 1'
#
loop_
_entity.id
_entity.type
_entity.pdbx_description
1 polymer ?
#
loop_
_entity_poly.entity_id
_entity_poly.type
_entity_poly.pdbx_seq_one_letter_code
_entity_poly.pdbx_strand_id
1 'polypeptide(L)'
;MIWIIFILYILYSLRCIWEQRKYNLHATIQKLPTLNKAELHNQLIEKQPIVIQNVECSKQLSHDILVHENPGYIVIDQGKHVLLSTLTDPKVDKVNVYRNQKLCKDSGLHSCLEPVIQAFSEKMSWYTKCDLSAWKGPTVTTLSQSVHNNTLLYQIQGTSKVYLVNPKHAEELQTTSIKKLSHKITLEPNQLLWIPPQWFYSQESSEPLLQACITSDTYFTWWYNAWR
;
A
#
# COMPACT_ATOMS: atom_id res chain seq x y z
N MET A 1 24.45 14.14 29.76
CA MET A 1 22.99 14.19 29.52
C MET A 1 22.62 13.80 28.09
N ILE A 2 23.18 14.46 27.05
CA ILE A 2 22.90 14.15 25.64
C ILE A 2 23.18 12.67 25.29
N TRP A 3 24.30 12.12 25.76
CA TRP A 3 24.63 10.70 25.54
C TRP A 3 23.61 9.72 26.11
N ILE A 4 23.00 10.03 27.26
CA ILE A 4 21.98 9.17 27.87
C ILE A 4 20.70 9.20 27.02
N ILE A 5 20.29 10.38 26.57
CA ILE A 5 19.12 10.55 25.67
C ILE A 5 19.36 9.78 24.37
N PHE A 6 20.57 9.87 23.80
CA PHE A 6 20.94 9.15 22.59
C PHE A 6 20.91 7.63 22.76
N ILE A 7 21.43 7.11 23.88
CA ILE A 7 21.38 5.67 24.19
C ILE A 7 19.93 5.20 24.34
N LEU A 8 19.10 5.94 25.08
CA LEU A 8 17.67 5.63 25.24
C LEU A 8 16.94 5.63 23.90
N TYR A 9 17.27 6.58 23.02
CA TYR A 9 16.74 6.64 21.66
C TYR A 9 17.10 5.39 20.85
N ILE A 10 18.35 4.93 20.89
CA ILE A 10 18.78 3.72 20.18
C ILE A 10 18.05 2.49 20.74
N LEU A 11 18.01 2.32 22.06
CA LEU A 11 17.34 1.18 22.69
C LEU A 11 15.85 1.14 22.34
N TYR A 12 15.18 2.29 22.33
CA TYR A 12 13.79 2.39 21.93
C TYR A 12 13.61 2.07 20.43
N SER A 13 14.50 2.55 19.57
CA SER A 13 14.48 2.24 18.13
C SER A 13 14.64 0.75 17.86
N LEU A 14 15.59 0.10 18.53
CA LEU A 14 15.79 -1.35 18.45
C LEU A 14 14.53 -2.12 18.91
N ARG A 15 13.89 -1.66 20.00
CA ARG A 15 12.62 -2.23 20.46
C ARG A 15 11.52 -2.08 19.41
N CYS A 16 11.34 -0.89 18.81
CA CYS A 16 10.34 -0.65 17.77
C CYS A 16 10.58 -1.53 16.53
N ILE A 17 11.84 -1.66 16.09
CA ILE A 17 12.22 -2.54 14.98
C ILE A 17 11.93 -4.01 15.32
N TRP A 18 12.26 -4.44 16.53
CA TRP A 18 11.96 -5.80 16.99
C TRP A 18 10.47 -6.07 17.03
N GLU A 19 9.68 -5.15 17.57
CA GLU A 19 8.22 -5.24 17.52
C GLU A 19 7.73 -5.31 16.07
N GLN A 20 8.20 -4.45 15.16
CA GLN A 20 7.82 -4.46 13.75
C GLN A 20 8.11 -5.80 13.06
N ARG A 21 9.18 -6.50 13.46
CA ARG A 21 9.54 -7.82 12.91
C ARG A 21 8.64 -8.96 13.39
N LYS A 22 7.91 -8.80 14.49
CA LYS A 22 6.93 -9.82 14.92
C LYS A 22 5.80 -9.93 13.91
N TYR A 23 5.29 -11.13 13.73
CA TYR A 23 4.12 -11.42 12.89
C TYR A 23 3.27 -12.50 13.56
N ASN A 24 1.99 -12.57 13.16
CA ASN A 24 1.05 -13.55 13.67
C ASN A 24 1.08 -14.83 12.82
N LEU A 25 1.44 -15.96 13.43
CA LEU A 25 1.58 -17.27 12.76
C LEU A 25 0.25 -17.85 12.28
N HIS A 26 -0.84 -17.52 12.98
CA HIS A 26 -2.19 -18.05 12.73
C HIS A 26 -3.13 -16.97 12.18
N ALA A 27 -2.55 -15.92 11.59
CA ALA A 27 -3.31 -14.81 11.05
C ALA A 27 -4.33 -15.27 10.01
N THR A 28 -5.52 -14.69 10.10
CA THR A 28 -6.60 -14.82 9.13
C THR A 28 -6.90 -13.44 8.55
N ILE A 29 -7.65 -13.36 7.45
CA ILE A 29 -8.04 -12.05 6.91
C ILE A 29 -9.24 -11.55 7.69
N GLN A 30 -9.08 -10.39 8.32
CA GLN A 30 -10.17 -9.71 8.98
C GLN A 30 -10.89 -8.77 8.00
N LYS A 31 -12.21 -8.64 8.15
CA LYS A 31 -13.02 -7.69 7.39
C LYS A 31 -13.70 -6.73 8.36
N LEU A 32 -13.55 -5.43 8.11
CA LEU A 32 -14.24 -4.37 8.83
C LEU A 32 -15.21 -3.67 7.89
N PRO A 33 -16.45 -3.36 8.33
CA PRO A 33 -17.45 -2.76 7.46
C PRO A 33 -17.18 -1.29 7.14
N THR A 34 -16.48 -0.58 8.02
CA THR A 34 -16.17 0.85 7.92
C THR A 34 -14.85 1.18 8.62
N LEU A 35 -14.27 2.35 8.32
CA LEU A 35 -13.06 2.85 8.96
C LEU A 35 -13.39 3.51 10.30
N ASN A 36 -13.21 2.78 11.41
CA ASN A 36 -13.33 3.33 12.77
C ASN A 36 -11.97 3.31 13.48
N LYS A 37 -11.41 4.50 13.75
CA LYS A 37 -10.07 4.66 14.37
C LYS A 37 -9.95 3.99 15.75
N ALA A 38 -11.00 4.05 16.58
CA ALA A 38 -10.94 3.52 17.94
C ALA A 38 -10.88 1.99 17.95
N GLU A 39 -11.65 1.35 17.06
CA GLU A 39 -11.64 -0.10 16.88
C GLU A 39 -10.36 -0.58 16.18
N LEU A 40 -9.91 0.18 15.16
CA LEU A 40 -8.75 -0.17 14.34
C LEU A 40 -7.48 -0.37 15.16
N HIS A 41 -7.21 0.48 16.16
CA HIS A 41 -5.96 0.41 16.92
C HIS A 41 -5.74 -0.96 17.57
N ASN A 42 -6.79 -1.55 18.15
CA ASN A 42 -6.70 -2.87 18.78
C ASN A 42 -6.45 -3.97 17.74
N GLN A 43 -7.05 -3.85 16.56
CA GLN A 43 -6.89 -4.82 15.47
C GLN A 43 -5.48 -4.78 14.87
N LEU A 44 -4.86 -3.60 14.78
CA LEU A 44 -3.49 -3.45 14.27
C LEU A 44 -2.45 -4.18 15.14
N ILE A 45 -2.71 -4.30 16.45
CA ILE A 45 -1.84 -5.02 17.39
C ILE A 45 -1.78 -6.52 17.05
N GLU A 46 -2.86 -7.09 16.53
CA GLU A 46 -2.93 -8.51 16.18
C GLU A 46 -2.13 -8.89 14.92
N LYS A 47 -1.73 -7.89 14.11
CA LYS A 47 -0.93 -8.06 12.89
C LYS A 47 -1.50 -9.06 11.89
N GLN A 48 -2.83 -9.06 11.78
CA GLN A 48 -3.58 -9.80 10.79
C GLN A 48 -3.95 -8.87 9.63
N PRO A 49 -3.94 -9.28 8.36
CA PRO A 49 -4.39 -8.43 7.27
C PRO A 49 -5.85 -8.00 7.46
N ILE A 50 -6.13 -6.72 7.24
CA ILE A 50 -7.47 -6.13 7.45
C ILE A 50 -7.96 -5.56 6.13
N VAL A 51 -9.16 -5.98 5.70
CA VAL A 51 -9.90 -5.36 4.61
C VAL A 51 -11.00 -4.49 5.19
N ILE A 52 -10.93 -3.19 4.94
CA ILE A 52 -11.94 -2.22 5.35
C ILE A 52 -12.81 -1.91 4.14
N GLN A 53 -14.12 -2.08 4.32
CA GLN A 53 -15.12 -1.81 3.30
C GLN A 53 -15.58 -0.35 3.38
N ASN A 54 -16.12 0.16 2.28
CA ASN A 54 -16.79 1.46 2.20
C ASN A 54 -15.93 2.63 2.71
N VAL A 55 -14.64 2.65 2.36
CA VAL A 55 -13.78 3.79 2.66
C VAL A 55 -14.09 4.90 1.68
N GLU A 56 -14.72 5.96 2.18
CA GLU A 56 -15.12 7.11 1.39
C GLU A 56 -13.91 7.99 1.04
N CYS A 57 -13.75 8.25 -0.26
CA CYS A 57 -12.91 9.32 -0.78
C CYS A 57 -13.84 10.27 -1.56
N SER A 58 -13.89 11.54 -1.14
CA SER A 58 -14.72 12.58 -1.75
C SER A 58 -14.38 12.86 -3.21
N LYS A 59 -13.17 12.51 -3.68
CA LYS A 59 -12.75 12.66 -5.07
C LYS A 59 -13.06 11.39 -5.87
N GLN A 60 -14.00 11.51 -6.80
CA GLN A 60 -14.18 10.50 -7.85
C GLN A 60 -13.02 10.60 -8.84
N LEU A 61 -12.31 9.49 -9.04
CA LEU A 61 -11.20 9.43 -9.96
C LEU A 61 -11.34 8.18 -10.84
N SER A 62 -11.18 8.37 -12.13
CA SER A 62 -11.12 7.31 -13.13
C SER A 62 -10.00 7.63 -14.12
N HIS A 63 -9.63 6.67 -14.97
CA HIS A 63 -8.67 6.92 -16.06
C HIS A 63 -9.10 8.10 -16.93
N ASP A 64 -10.38 8.19 -17.28
CA ASP A 64 -10.92 9.29 -18.11
C ASP A 64 -10.78 10.63 -17.40
N ILE A 65 -11.16 10.71 -16.12
CA ILE A 65 -11.03 11.92 -15.30
C ILE A 65 -9.56 12.31 -15.17
N LEU A 66 -8.68 11.35 -14.86
CA LEU A 66 -7.25 11.58 -14.67
C LEU A 66 -6.60 12.14 -15.94
N VAL A 67 -6.93 11.58 -17.11
CA VAL A 67 -6.44 12.05 -18.42
C VAL A 67 -7.04 13.40 -18.78
N HIS A 68 -8.33 13.61 -18.54
CA HIS A 68 -9.00 14.88 -18.86
C HIS A 68 -8.47 16.04 -18.03
N GLU A 69 -8.23 15.82 -16.73
CA GLU A 69 -7.63 16.83 -15.84
C GLU A 69 -6.15 17.10 -16.20
N ASN A 70 -5.45 16.15 -16.85
CA ASN A 70 -4.00 16.20 -17.07
C ASN A 70 -3.54 15.66 -18.45
N PRO A 71 -4.03 16.20 -19.58
CA PRO A 71 -3.89 15.56 -20.90
C PRO A 71 -2.45 15.55 -21.45
N GLY A 72 -1.61 16.49 -21.02
CA GLY A 72 -0.19 16.58 -21.40
C GLY A 72 0.78 15.95 -20.39
N TYR A 73 0.27 15.25 -19.39
CA TYR A 73 1.09 14.81 -18.26
C TYR A 73 1.97 13.62 -18.65
N ILE A 74 3.28 13.80 -18.48
CA ILE A 74 4.27 12.77 -18.72
C ILE A 74 4.68 12.19 -17.38
N VAL A 75 4.35 10.93 -17.18
CA VAL A 75 4.81 10.14 -16.05
C VAL A 75 6.17 9.55 -16.42
N ILE A 76 7.14 9.67 -15.52
CA ILE A 76 8.38 8.91 -15.62
C ILE A 76 8.18 7.64 -14.78
N ASP A 77 8.13 6.49 -15.43
CA ASP A 77 8.09 5.19 -14.75
C ASP A 77 9.27 4.33 -15.21
N GLN A 78 10.09 3.87 -14.25
CA GLN A 78 11.30 3.08 -14.52
C GLN A 78 12.23 3.66 -15.61
N GLY A 79 12.33 5.01 -15.68
CA GLY A 79 13.14 5.72 -16.67
C GLY A 79 12.48 5.89 -18.04
N LYS A 80 11.23 5.44 -18.23
CA LYS A 80 10.45 5.65 -19.46
C LYS A 80 9.45 6.78 -19.27
N HIS A 81 9.32 7.61 -20.31
CA HIS A 81 8.29 8.64 -20.39
C HIS A 81 6.99 8.03 -20.92
N VAL A 82 5.97 7.99 -20.07
CA VAL A 82 4.62 7.53 -20.40
C VAL A 82 3.70 8.74 -20.42
N LEU A 83 3.12 9.02 -21.60
CA LEU A 83 2.09 10.05 -21.70
C LEU A 83 0.79 9.49 -21.12
N LEU A 84 0.20 10.22 -20.18
CA LEU A 84 -0.98 9.77 -19.44
C LEU A 84 -2.16 9.44 -20.36
N SER A 85 -2.33 10.16 -21.48
CA SER A 85 -3.38 9.92 -22.47
C SER A 85 -3.37 8.53 -23.11
N THR A 86 -2.25 7.81 -23.06
CA THR A 86 -2.18 6.41 -23.51
C THR A 86 -3.04 5.47 -22.66
N LEU A 87 -3.37 5.86 -21.42
CA LEU A 87 -4.29 5.11 -20.56
C LEU A 87 -5.69 4.99 -21.16
N THR A 88 -6.13 5.99 -21.93
CA THR A 88 -7.45 6.02 -22.59
C THR A 88 -7.35 5.74 -24.10
N ASP A 89 -6.15 5.69 -24.69
CA ASP A 89 -5.97 5.47 -26.13
C ASP A 89 -6.42 4.05 -26.55
N PRO A 90 -7.45 3.87 -27.39
CA PRO A 90 -7.92 2.55 -27.79
C PRO A 90 -6.88 1.71 -28.56
N LYS A 91 -5.82 2.32 -29.09
CA LYS A 91 -4.75 1.62 -29.82
C LYS A 91 -3.67 1.01 -28.92
N VAL A 92 -3.69 1.33 -27.63
CA VAL A 92 -2.68 0.87 -26.67
C VAL A 92 -3.30 -0.14 -25.73
N ASP A 93 -2.89 -1.40 -25.85
CA ASP A 93 -3.48 -2.50 -25.07
C ASP A 93 -2.99 -2.53 -23.62
N LYS A 94 -1.75 -2.07 -23.38
CA LYS A 94 -1.11 -2.17 -22.06
C LYS A 94 -0.29 -0.94 -21.72
N VAL A 95 -0.58 -0.38 -20.55
CA VAL A 95 0.18 0.71 -19.92
C VAL A 95 0.21 0.43 -18.43
N ASN A 96 1.38 0.57 -17.81
CA ASN A 96 1.50 0.43 -16.36
C ASN A 96 2.29 1.62 -15.85
N VAL A 97 1.64 2.43 -15.02
CA VAL A 97 2.29 3.39 -14.14
C VAL A 97 2.24 2.79 -12.75
N TYR A 98 3.39 2.41 -12.22
CA TYR A 98 3.46 1.78 -10.90
C TYR A 98 3.96 2.76 -9.83
N ARG A 99 3.15 2.94 -8.78
CA ARG A 99 3.50 3.70 -7.56
C ARG A 99 4.15 5.06 -7.82
N ASN A 100 3.47 5.92 -8.57
CA ASN A 100 3.97 7.26 -8.84
C ASN A 100 3.48 8.27 -7.78
N GLN A 101 4.41 8.78 -6.97
CA GLN A 101 4.12 9.74 -5.91
C GLN A 101 3.61 11.09 -6.46
N LYS A 102 4.26 11.56 -7.53
CA LYS A 102 3.92 12.85 -8.14
C LYS A 102 2.49 12.82 -8.69
N LEU A 103 2.10 11.70 -9.31
CA LEU A 103 0.74 11.49 -9.79
C LEU A 103 -0.30 11.47 -8.65
N CYS A 104 -0.01 10.88 -7.48
CA CYS A 104 -0.92 10.99 -6.32
C CYS A 104 -1.10 12.46 -5.87
N LYS A 105 0.00 13.22 -5.82
CA LYS A 105 -0.04 14.64 -5.42
C LYS A 105 -0.80 15.50 -6.43
N ASP A 106 -0.45 15.39 -7.70
CA ASP A 106 -0.98 16.25 -8.77
C ASP A 106 -2.44 15.93 -9.09
N SER A 107 -2.89 14.69 -8.85
CA SER A 107 -4.31 14.33 -8.93
C SER A 107 -5.14 14.79 -7.71
N GLY A 108 -4.52 15.40 -6.68
CA GLY A 108 -5.22 15.81 -5.46
C GLY A 108 -5.68 14.67 -4.55
N LEU A 109 -5.38 13.41 -4.91
CA LEU A 109 -5.81 12.21 -4.18
C LEU A 109 -5.25 12.17 -2.75
N HIS A 110 -4.07 12.73 -2.52
CA HIS A 110 -3.46 12.78 -1.19
C HIS A 110 -4.38 13.44 -0.16
N SER A 111 -4.99 14.58 -0.50
CA SER A 111 -5.91 15.30 0.38
C SER A 111 -7.18 14.50 0.69
N CYS A 112 -7.65 13.71 -0.27
CA CYS A 112 -8.81 12.85 -0.12
C CYS A 112 -8.57 11.71 0.87
N LEU A 113 -7.35 11.18 0.89
CA LEU A 113 -6.94 10.05 1.73
C LEU A 113 -6.39 10.48 3.08
N GLU A 114 -6.40 11.77 3.40
CA GLU A 114 -5.94 12.30 4.69
C GLU A 114 -6.68 11.66 5.88
N PRO A 115 -8.01 11.46 5.88
CA PRO A 115 -8.70 10.76 6.97
C PRO A 115 -8.23 9.30 7.14
N VAL A 116 -7.92 8.63 6.02
CA VAL A 116 -7.36 7.28 6.03
C VAL A 116 -5.97 7.29 6.66
N ILE A 117 -5.10 8.19 6.22
CA ILE A 117 -3.76 8.37 6.78
C ILE A 117 -3.84 8.62 8.30
N GLN A 118 -4.73 9.50 8.72
CA GLN A 118 -4.90 9.87 10.13
C GLN A 118 -5.44 8.71 10.98
N ALA A 119 -6.26 7.81 10.43
CA ALA A 119 -6.77 6.64 11.12
C ALA A 119 -5.66 5.63 11.46
N PHE A 120 -4.64 5.50 10.59
CA PHE A 120 -3.49 4.61 10.79
C PHE A 120 -2.27 5.31 11.42
N SER A 121 -2.32 6.62 11.59
CA SER A 121 -1.25 7.40 12.22
C SER A 121 -1.17 7.18 13.74
N GLU A 122 0.04 6.97 14.23
CA GLU A 122 0.39 6.98 15.64
C GLU A 122 0.99 8.34 16.04
N LYS A 123 1.10 8.61 17.35
CA LYS A 123 1.69 9.87 17.87
C LYS A 123 3.12 10.15 17.36
N MET A 124 3.84 9.12 16.94
CA MET A 124 5.22 9.20 16.44
C MET A 124 5.35 8.81 14.96
N SER A 125 4.23 8.82 14.22
CA SER A 125 4.26 8.60 12.78
C SER A 125 5.16 9.63 12.11
N TRP A 126 6.05 9.13 11.25
CA TRP A 126 7.02 9.90 10.51
C TRP A 126 7.09 9.36 9.10
N TYR A 127 7.29 10.24 8.11
CA TYR A 127 7.39 9.85 6.70
C TYR A 127 6.17 9.06 6.21
N THR A 128 5.13 9.80 5.81
CA THR A 128 3.98 9.21 5.09
C THR A 128 4.14 9.49 3.61
N LYS A 129 3.94 8.46 2.79
CA LYS A 129 3.97 8.54 1.33
C LYS A 129 2.64 8.07 0.77
N CYS A 130 2.10 8.82 -0.20
CA CYS A 130 1.01 8.38 -1.06
C CYS A 130 1.53 8.23 -2.48
N ASP A 131 1.35 7.04 -3.05
CA ASP A 131 1.65 6.73 -4.43
C ASP A 131 0.36 6.36 -5.17
N LEU A 132 0.27 6.72 -6.45
CA LEU A 132 -0.84 6.30 -7.31
C LEU A 132 -0.32 5.36 -8.40
N SER A 133 -0.97 4.21 -8.51
CA SER A 133 -0.78 3.26 -9.60
C SER A 133 -1.95 3.36 -10.58
N ALA A 134 -1.62 3.42 -11.88
CA ALA A 134 -2.61 3.45 -12.96
C ALA A 134 -2.25 2.39 -14.00
N TRP A 135 -3.07 1.33 -14.09
CA TRP A 135 -2.82 0.19 -14.95
C TRP A 135 -3.90 0.08 -16.02
N LYS A 136 -3.46 -0.25 -17.22
CA LYS A 136 -4.29 -0.61 -18.36
C LYS A 136 -3.84 -1.97 -18.86
N GLY A 137 -4.81 -2.87 -19.02
CA GLY A 137 -4.57 -4.24 -19.48
C GLY A 137 -3.97 -5.16 -18.40
N PRO A 138 -3.82 -6.46 -18.72
CA PRO A 138 -3.43 -7.46 -17.75
C PRO A 138 -2.05 -7.20 -17.14
N THR A 139 -2.03 -7.06 -15.81
CA THR A 139 -0.83 -6.68 -15.06
C THR A 139 -0.69 -7.55 -13.82
N VAL A 140 0.55 -7.99 -13.55
CA VAL A 140 0.93 -8.73 -12.35
C VAL A 140 2.15 -8.04 -11.76
N THR A 141 2.10 -7.71 -10.48
CA THR A 141 3.25 -7.12 -9.77
C THR A 141 4.21 -8.21 -9.33
N THR A 142 5.48 -7.85 -9.20
CA THR A 142 6.46 -8.70 -8.54
C THR A 142 6.10 -8.87 -7.07
N LEU A 143 6.50 -9.99 -6.48
CA LEU A 143 6.37 -10.22 -5.06
C LEU A 143 7.16 -9.15 -4.30
N SER A 144 6.51 -8.45 -3.40
CA SER A 144 7.09 -7.40 -2.58
C SER A 144 6.84 -7.68 -1.11
N GLN A 145 7.74 -7.23 -0.23
CA GLN A 145 7.55 -7.33 1.21
C GLN A 145 7.01 -6.00 1.77
N SER A 146 6.06 -6.06 2.70
CA SER A 146 5.61 -4.92 3.48
C SER A 146 6.70 -4.57 4.50
N VAL A 147 7.57 -3.60 4.19
CA VAL A 147 8.68 -3.20 5.05
C VAL A 147 8.31 -2.06 6.01
N HIS A 148 7.25 -1.31 5.72
CA HIS A 148 6.84 -0.15 6.51
C HIS A 148 5.99 -0.53 7.72
N ASN A 149 5.77 0.39 8.66
CA ASN A 149 4.85 0.17 9.77
C ASN A 149 3.41 -0.02 9.26
N ASN A 150 3.01 0.81 8.31
CA ASN A 150 1.73 0.66 7.60
C ASN A 150 1.99 0.58 6.11
N THR A 151 1.37 -0.41 5.47
CA THR A 151 1.21 -0.50 4.02
C THR A 151 -0.27 -0.64 3.73
N LEU A 152 -0.86 0.35 3.08
CA LEU A 152 -2.27 0.38 2.71
C LEU A 152 -2.41 0.36 1.20
N LEU A 153 -3.39 -0.39 0.70
CA LEU A 153 -3.79 -0.42 -0.69
C LEU A 153 -5.26 0.00 -0.77
N TYR A 154 -5.52 1.16 -1.35
CA TYR A 154 -6.87 1.69 -1.53
C TYR A 154 -7.30 1.57 -3.00
N GLN A 155 -8.34 0.79 -3.27
CA GLN A 155 -8.84 0.57 -4.61
C GLN A 155 -9.79 1.69 -5.02
N ILE A 156 -9.44 2.42 -6.07
CA ILE A 156 -10.21 3.58 -6.55
C ILE A 156 -11.10 3.18 -7.72
N GLN A 157 -10.49 2.53 -8.72
CA GLN A 157 -11.19 2.07 -9.93
C GLN A 157 -10.77 0.63 -10.23
N GLY A 158 -11.72 -0.18 -10.71
CA GLY A 158 -11.47 -1.55 -11.14
C GLY A 158 -11.26 -2.51 -9.97
N THR A 159 -10.95 -3.75 -10.28
CA THR A 159 -10.71 -4.80 -9.27
C THR A 159 -9.28 -5.32 -9.34
N SER A 160 -8.74 -5.71 -8.19
CA SER A 160 -7.45 -6.39 -8.12
C SER A 160 -7.51 -7.62 -7.22
N LYS A 161 -6.78 -8.67 -7.59
CA LYS A 161 -6.58 -9.83 -6.72
C LYS A 161 -5.23 -9.65 -6.03
N VAL A 162 -5.26 -9.52 -4.72
CA VAL A 162 -4.08 -9.43 -3.88
C VAL A 162 -3.80 -10.80 -3.28
N TYR A 163 -2.58 -11.30 -3.47
CA TYR A 163 -2.08 -12.52 -2.87
C TYR A 163 -1.22 -12.14 -1.68
N LEU A 164 -1.64 -12.51 -0.47
CA LEU A 164 -0.90 -12.26 0.77
C LEU A 164 -0.28 -13.53 1.30
N VAL A 165 1.02 -13.54 1.51
CA VAL A 165 1.75 -14.67 2.07
C VAL A 165 2.27 -14.30 3.45
N ASN A 166 1.91 -15.14 4.43
CA ASN A 166 2.36 -14.99 5.80
C ASN A 166 3.89 -15.15 5.88
N PRO A 167 4.61 -14.34 6.67
CA PRO A 167 6.07 -14.42 6.81
C PRO A 167 6.59 -15.81 7.20
N LYS A 168 5.76 -16.65 7.85
CA LYS A 168 6.13 -18.03 8.20
C LYS A 168 6.50 -18.91 6.99
N HIS A 169 6.02 -18.56 5.80
CA HIS A 169 6.29 -19.28 4.55
C HIS A 169 7.43 -18.65 3.73
N ALA A 170 8.25 -17.76 4.33
CA ALA A 170 9.30 -17.04 3.62
C ALA A 170 10.30 -17.95 2.89
N GLU A 171 10.66 -19.08 3.50
CA GLU A 171 11.60 -20.05 2.91
C GLU A 171 10.95 -20.83 1.75
N GLU A 172 9.66 -21.20 1.90
CA GLU A 172 8.89 -21.93 0.90
C GLU A 172 8.62 -21.11 -0.37
N LEU A 173 8.67 -19.77 -0.28
CA LEU A 173 8.54 -18.88 -1.43
C LEU A 173 9.66 -19.07 -2.48
N GLN A 174 10.80 -19.66 -2.09
CA GLN A 174 11.89 -19.93 -3.03
C GLN A 174 11.60 -21.13 -3.94
N THR A 175 10.78 -22.06 -3.48
CA THR A 175 10.57 -23.37 -4.12
C THR A 175 9.13 -23.59 -4.59
N THR A 176 8.17 -22.84 -4.03
CA THR A 176 6.74 -23.05 -4.25
C THR A 176 6.06 -21.82 -4.83
N SER A 177 5.05 -22.04 -5.69
CA SER A 177 4.25 -20.96 -6.27
C SER A 177 3.48 -20.20 -5.19
N ILE A 178 3.61 -18.87 -5.19
CA ILE A 178 2.92 -17.93 -4.31
C ILE A 178 1.42 -18.24 -4.19
N LYS A 179 0.75 -18.58 -5.30
CA LYS A 179 -0.71 -18.82 -5.35
C LYS A 179 -1.17 -19.96 -4.44
N LYS A 180 -0.29 -20.93 -4.12
CA LYS A 180 -0.62 -22.06 -3.23
C LYS A 180 -0.52 -21.68 -1.75
N LEU A 181 0.40 -20.78 -1.41
CA LEU A 181 0.72 -20.38 -0.03
C LEU A 181 -0.03 -19.11 0.40
N SER A 182 -0.56 -18.37 -0.56
CA SER A 182 -1.17 -17.07 -0.32
C SER A 182 -2.63 -17.17 0.08
N HIS A 183 -3.04 -16.31 1.00
CA HIS A 183 -4.42 -15.89 1.13
C HIS A 183 -4.78 -14.95 -0.03
N LYS A 184 -5.85 -15.28 -0.76
CA LYS A 184 -6.32 -14.49 -1.89
C LYS A 184 -7.42 -13.52 -1.43
N ILE A 185 -7.23 -12.24 -1.74
CA ILE A 185 -8.19 -11.17 -1.48
C ILE A 185 -8.57 -10.55 -2.82
N THR A 186 -9.86 -10.42 -3.11
CA THR A 186 -10.33 -9.54 -4.19
C THR A 186 -10.61 -8.18 -3.58
N LEU A 187 -9.90 -7.16 -4.06
CA LEU A 187 -10.06 -5.77 -3.66
C LEU A 187 -10.91 -5.04 -4.70
N GLU A 188 -12.06 -4.57 -4.27
CA GLU A 188 -13.06 -3.86 -5.08
C GLU A 188 -12.99 -2.35 -4.82
N PRO A 189 -13.57 -1.50 -5.69
CA PRO A 189 -13.59 -0.05 -5.46
C PRO A 189 -14.09 0.33 -4.07
N ASN A 190 -13.47 1.36 -3.49
CA ASN A 190 -13.71 1.85 -2.12
C ASN A 190 -13.34 0.86 -1.00
N GLN A 191 -12.59 -0.20 -1.31
CA GLN A 191 -12.00 -1.07 -0.29
C GLN A 191 -10.55 -0.66 -0.02
N LEU A 192 -10.18 -0.77 1.26
CA LEU A 192 -8.83 -0.53 1.75
C LEU A 192 -8.29 -1.82 2.34
N LEU A 193 -7.12 -2.25 1.89
CA LEU A 193 -6.39 -3.37 2.48
C LEU A 193 -5.20 -2.84 3.27
N TRP A 194 -5.15 -3.13 4.57
CA TRP A 194 -3.94 -3.01 5.37
C TRP A 194 -3.15 -4.31 5.34
N ILE A 195 -1.87 -4.19 4.98
CA ILE A 195 -0.91 -5.28 4.95
C ILE A 195 0.05 -5.11 6.13
N PRO A 196 0.06 -6.04 7.09
CA PRO A 196 0.94 -5.95 8.26
C PRO A 196 2.42 -5.99 7.84
N PRO A 197 3.33 -5.44 8.66
CA PRO A 197 4.76 -5.50 8.40
C PRO A 197 5.24 -6.96 8.24
N GLN A 198 6.32 -7.14 7.47
CA GLN A 198 6.94 -8.41 7.08
C GLN A 198 6.15 -9.28 6.09
N TRP A 199 4.85 -9.08 5.92
CA TRP A 199 4.06 -9.87 4.98
C TRP A 199 4.50 -9.66 3.55
N PHE A 200 4.45 -10.73 2.75
CA PHE A 200 4.71 -10.66 1.32
C PHE A 200 3.40 -10.51 0.57
N TYR A 201 3.41 -9.73 -0.50
CA TYR A 201 2.25 -9.55 -1.34
C TYR A 201 2.60 -9.37 -2.81
N SER A 202 1.69 -9.83 -3.66
CA SER A 202 1.66 -9.50 -5.08
C SER A 202 0.22 -9.22 -5.49
N GLN A 203 0.06 -8.53 -6.62
CA GLN A 203 -1.24 -8.14 -7.13
C GLN A 203 -1.36 -8.55 -8.57
N GLU A 204 -2.53 -9.02 -8.96
CA GLU A 204 -2.90 -9.20 -10.36
C GLU A 204 -4.20 -8.46 -10.67
N SER A 205 -4.28 -7.88 -11.85
CA SER A 205 -5.54 -7.39 -12.41
C SER A 205 -5.62 -7.69 -13.89
N SER A 206 -6.82 -8.06 -14.34
CA SER A 206 -7.17 -8.27 -15.75
C SER A 206 -7.81 -7.03 -16.37
N GLU A 207 -8.21 -6.06 -15.56
CA GLU A 207 -8.97 -4.88 -15.97
C GLU A 207 -8.15 -3.60 -15.71
N PRO A 208 -8.50 -2.47 -16.34
CA PRO A 208 -7.92 -1.19 -15.97
C PRO A 208 -8.17 -0.88 -14.49
N LEU A 209 -7.13 -0.43 -13.78
CA LEU A 209 -7.24 -0.14 -12.36
C LEU A 209 -6.53 1.15 -11.94
N LEU A 210 -7.14 1.85 -11.00
CA LEU A 210 -6.50 2.92 -10.23
C LEU A 210 -6.44 2.51 -8.77
N GLN A 211 -5.26 2.60 -8.17
CA GLN A 211 -5.06 2.21 -6.78
C GLN A 211 -4.05 3.12 -6.11
N ALA A 212 -4.43 3.63 -4.94
CA ALA A 212 -3.50 4.34 -4.07
C ALA A 212 -2.73 3.33 -3.21
N CYS A 213 -1.43 3.56 -3.05
CA CYS A 213 -0.64 2.89 -2.04
C CYS A 213 -0.18 3.94 -1.03
N ILE A 214 -0.54 3.75 0.24
CA ILE A 214 -0.09 4.61 1.33
C ILE A 214 0.88 3.80 2.17
N THR A 215 2.07 4.35 2.38
CA THR A 215 3.04 3.80 3.32
C THR A 215 3.39 4.82 4.37
N SER A 216 3.61 4.36 5.60
CA SER A 216 4.06 5.23 6.69
C SER A 216 4.96 4.49 7.66
N ASP A 217 5.94 5.19 8.20
CA ASP A 217 6.83 4.69 9.25
C ASP A 217 6.63 5.46 10.55
N THR A 218 7.41 5.10 11.56
CA THR A 218 7.62 5.94 12.75
C THR A 218 9.02 6.54 12.69
N TYR A 219 9.27 7.58 13.48
CA TYR A 219 10.60 8.18 13.57
C TYR A 219 11.70 7.13 13.89
N PHE A 220 11.34 6.12 14.68
CA PHE A 220 12.23 5.08 15.18
C PHE A 220 12.50 3.94 14.19
N THR A 221 11.63 3.76 13.19
CA THR A 221 11.71 2.66 12.22
C THR A 221 12.07 3.14 10.82
N TRP A 222 11.85 4.42 10.52
CA TRP A 222 12.08 5.00 9.19
C TRP A 222 13.49 4.74 8.66
N TRP A 223 14.52 5.06 9.46
CA TRP A 223 15.91 4.81 9.07
C TRP A 223 16.15 3.34 8.75
N TYR A 224 15.68 2.43 9.60
CA TYR A 224 15.84 1.00 9.37
C TYR A 224 15.13 0.54 8.10
N ASN A 225 13.91 1.03 7.83
CA ASN A 225 13.12 0.64 6.66
C ASN A 225 13.67 1.24 5.35
N ALA A 226 14.29 2.42 5.40
CA ALA A 226 14.88 3.07 4.23
C ALA A 226 16.13 2.34 3.68
N TRP A 227 16.84 1.59 4.52
CA TRP A 227 18.10 0.90 4.18
C TRP A 227 17.96 -0.63 4.07
N ARG A 228 16.73 -1.14 4.08
CA ARG A 228 16.43 -2.57 3.96
C ARG A 228 16.21 -2.98 2.51
#